data_AF-A0A4P8SK67-F1
#
_entry.id   AF-A0A4P8SK67-F1
#
_cell.length_a   1.000
_cell.length_b   1.000
_cell.length_c   1.000
_cell.angle_alpha   90.00
_cell.angle_beta   90.00
_cell.angle_gamma   90.00
#
_symmetry.space_group_name_H-M   'P 1'
#
loop_
_entity.id
_entity.type
_entity.pdbx_description
1 polymer ?
#
loop_
_entity_poly.entity_id
_entity_poly.type
_entity_poly.pdbx_seq_one_letter_code
_entity_poly.pdbx_strand_id
1 'polypeptide(L)'
;MLLFALLSYIITAIIYFYTTKTNGLGEIAFWSWIPLLNVYTLFALGSTKPSLEEIKKDALKFLLIYIGLTIISIIPFIGFLSSIAMLVIGVYFMYRLFYRWTGESGTAILFVVLTILTCSIFYYIYGLIKMKKPFVV
;
A
#
# COMPACT_ATOMS: atom_id res chain seq x y z
N MET A 1 -7.43 -20.01 9.55
CA MET A 1 -6.90 -18.63 9.53
C MET A 1 -5.71 -18.46 8.60
N LEU A 2 -4.69 -19.33 8.63
CA LEU A 2 -3.53 -19.28 7.71
C LEU A 2 -3.91 -19.23 6.23
N LEU A 3 -4.91 -20.01 5.79
CA LEU A 3 -5.39 -19.99 4.40
C LEU A 3 -5.92 -18.60 3.98
N PHE A 4 -6.75 -17.96 4.80
CA PHE A 4 -7.29 -16.63 4.51
C PHE A 4 -6.20 -15.55 4.50
N ALA A 5 -5.22 -15.64 5.41
CA ALA A 5 -4.07 -14.74 5.43
C ALA A 5 -3.22 -14.90 4.15
N LEU A 6 -2.97 -16.14 3.73
CA LEU A 6 -2.24 -16.43 2.50
C LEU A 6 -2.99 -15.93 1.26
N LEU A 7 -4.30 -16.17 1.17
CA LEU A 7 -5.14 -15.68 0.06
C LEU A 7 -5.15 -14.15 0.01
N SER A 8 -5.34 -13.49 1.14
CA SER A 8 -5.30 -12.03 1.29
C SER A 8 -3.97 -11.45 0.81
N TYR A 9 -2.88 -12.10 1.18
CA TYR A 9 -1.53 -11.75 0.76
C TYR A 9 -1.36 -11.89 -0.76
N ILE A 10 -1.73 -13.05 -1.33
CA ILE A 10 -1.61 -13.31 -2.77
C ILE A 10 -2.43 -12.31 -3.58
N ILE A 11 -3.68 -12.03 -3.19
CA ILE A 11 -4.53 -11.05 -3.88
C ILE A 11 -3.90 -9.66 -3.83
N THR A 12 -3.39 -9.25 -2.66
CA THR A 12 -2.70 -7.95 -2.51
C THR A 12 -1.45 -7.89 -3.38
N ALA A 13 -0.64 -8.94 -3.42
CA ALA A 13 0.55 -9.02 -4.26
C ALA A 13 0.22 -8.92 -5.75
N ILE A 14 -0.85 -9.60 -6.21
CA ILE A 14 -1.36 -9.50 -7.58
C ILE A 14 -1.77 -8.07 -7.91
N ILE A 15 -2.56 -7.43 -7.05
CA ILE A 15 -3.01 -6.04 -7.24
C ILE A 15 -1.79 -5.12 -7.38
N TYR A 16 -0.83 -5.19 -6.45
CA TYR A 16 0.37 -4.36 -6.50
C TYR A 16 1.25 -4.64 -7.72
N PHE A 17 1.43 -5.91 -8.10
CA PHE A 17 2.25 -6.31 -9.23
C PHE A 17 1.70 -5.77 -10.56
N TYR A 18 0.39 -5.88 -10.80
CA TYR A 18 -0.19 -5.36 -12.03
C TYR A 18 -0.28 -3.83 -11.99
N THR A 19 -0.62 -3.24 -10.83
CA THR A 19 -0.73 -1.78 -10.72
C THR A 19 0.61 -1.09 -10.98
N THR A 20 1.71 -1.65 -10.47
CA THR A 20 3.05 -1.12 -10.75
C THR A 20 3.42 -1.23 -12.22
N LYS A 21 3.19 -2.40 -12.85
CA LYS A 21 3.43 -2.59 -14.28
C LYS A 21 2.63 -1.64 -15.15
N THR A 22 1.36 -1.42 -14.83
CA THR A 22 0.50 -0.52 -15.59
C THR A 22 0.88 0.94 -15.45
N ASN A 23 1.46 1.35 -14.31
CA ASN A 23 1.74 2.75 -14.00
C ASN A 23 3.24 3.13 -14.10
N GLY A 24 3.99 2.43 -14.95
CA GLY A 24 5.39 2.78 -15.25
C GLY A 24 6.42 2.39 -14.19
N LEU A 25 6.02 1.64 -13.16
CA LEU A 25 6.86 1.17 -12.05
C LEU A 25 7.25 -0.31 -12.20
N GLY A 26 7.37 -0.79 -13.44
CA GLY A 26 7.54 -2.22 -13.75
C GLY A 26 8.79 -2.86 -13.13
N GLU A 27 9.85 -2.08 -12.93
CA GLU A 27 11.10 -2.56 -12.31
C GLU A 27 10.93 -2.93 -10.83
N ILE A 28 9.96 -2.33 -10.14
CA ILE A 28 9.66 -2.63 -8.73
C ILE A 28 8.49 -3.61 -8.58
N ALA A 29 7.93 -4.12 -9.68
CA ALA A 29 6.75 -4.99 -9.63
C ALA A 29 7.01 -6.27 -8.85
N PHE A 30 8.19 -6.88 -9.01
CA PHE A 30 8.56 -8.13 -8.34
C PHE A 30 8.51 -8.04 -6.81
N TRP A 31 8.83 -6.88 -6.24
CA TRP A 31 8.82 -6.65 -4.78
C TRP A 31 7.43 -6.83 -4.16
N SER A 32 6.36 -6.74 -4.95
CA SER A 32 4.99 -7.03 -4.52
C SER A 32 4.82 -8.45 -3.96
N TRP A 33 5.63 -9.40 -4.44
CA TRP A 33 5.62 -10.82 -4.06
C TRP A 33 6.57 -11.16 -2.91
N ILE A 34 7.30 -10.19 -2.38
CA ILE A 34 8.20 -10.42 -1.26
C ILE A 34 7.53 -9.87 0.01
N PRO A 35 7.27 -10.71 1.02
CA PRO A 35 6.73 -10.25 2.30
C PRO A 35 7.58 -9.12 2.89
N LEU A 36 6.93 -8.18 3.59
CA LEU A 36 7.53 -6.95 4.12
C LEU A 36 7.99 -5.95 3.06
N LEU A 37 8.54 -6.40 1.93
CA LEU A 37 8.96 -5.51 0.84
C LEU A 37 7.78 -5.08 -0.04
N ASN A 38 6.65 -5.78 -0.01
CA ASN A 38 5.43 -5.33 -0.67
C ASN A 38 4.93 -3.96 -0.17
N VAL A 39 5.30 -3.53 1.04
CA VAL A 39 4.97 -2.18 1.55
C VAL A 39 5.74 -1.09 0.79
N TYR A 40 6.94 -1.38 0.30
CA TYR A 40 7.68 -0.48 -0.59
C TYR A 40 6.88 -0.21 -1.86
N THR A 41 6.28 -1.25 -2.44
CA THR A 41 5.41 -1.11 -3.60
C THR A 41 4.20 -0.22 -3.32
N LEU A 42 3.53 -0.40 -2.17
CA LEU A 42 2.45 0.48 -1.74
C LEU A 42 2.91 1.94 -1.63
N PHE A 43 4.07 2.17 -1.00
CA PHE A 43 4.62 3.52 -0.83
C PHE A 43 4.97 4.18 -2.16
N ALA A 44 5.54 3.42 -3.11
CA ALA A 44 5.82 3.91 -4.46
C ALA A 44 4.53 4.25 -5.22
N LEU A 45 3.54 3.37 -5.17
CA LEU A 45 2.24 3.58 -5.82
C LEU A 45 1.52 4.82 -5.26
N GLY A 46 1.59 5.04 -3.95
CA GLY A 46 0.99 6.18 -3.27
C GLY A 46 1.87 7.44 -3.17
N SER A 47 3.07 7.47 -3.76
CA SER A 47 3.95 8.65 -3.70
C SER A 47 3.33 9.88 -4.41
N THR A 48 3.62 11.10 -3.94
CA THR A 48 3.25 12.36 -4.64
C THR A 48 4.31 12.81 -5.63
N LYS A 49 5.47 12.13 -5.70
CA LYS A 49 6.62 12.67 -6.42
C LYS A 49 6.42 12.57 -7.94
N PRO A 50 6.86 13.58 -8.70
CA PRO A 50 6.60 13.67 -10.15
C PRO A 50 7.47 12.72 -10.97
N SER A 51 8.71 12.46 -10.55
CA SER A 51 9.66 11.64 -11.30
C SER A 51 9.81 10.24 -10.70
N LEU A 52 10.11 9.27 -11.57
CA LEU A 52 10.31 7.87 -11.18
C LEU A 52 11.38 7.71 -10.08
N GLU A 53 12.51 8.39 -10.23
CA GLU A 53 13.61 8.34 -9.26
C GLU A 53 13.21 8.95 -7.91
N GLU A 54 12.45 10.05 -7.92
CA GLU A 54 11.95 10.62 -6.68
C GLU A 54 10.89 9.74 -6.01
N ILE A 55 10.02 9.07 -6.78
CA ILE A 55 9.06 8.10 -6.26
C ILE A 55 9.79 6.97 -5.54
N LYS A 56 10.84 6.40 -6.15
CA LYS A 56 11.64 5.33 -5.53
C LYS A 56 12.30 5.78 -4.24
N LYS A 57 12.88 6.99 -4.24
CA LYS A 57 13.56 7.57 -3.07
C LYS A 57 12.57 7.84 -1.93
N ASP A 58 11.38 8.34 -2.26
CA ASP A 58 10.30 8.57 -1.31
C ASP A 58 9.77 7.25 -0.73
N ALA A 59 9.51 6.27 -1.58
CA ALA A 59 9.11 4.92 -1.16
C ALA A 59 10.17 4.25 -0.26
N LEU A 60 11.45 4.42 -0.59
CA LEU A 60 12.55 3.89 0.22
C LEU A 60 12.61 4.58 1.59
N LYS A 61 12.43 5.90 1.64
CA LYS A 61 12.36 6.65 2.90
C LYS A 61 11.24 6.09 3.80
N PHE A 62 10.04 5.90 3.27
CA PHE A 62 8.93 5.35 4.04
C PHE A 62 9.14 3.88 4.40
N LEU A 63 9.78 3.08 3.55
CA LEU A 63 10.19 1.71 3.89
C LEU A 63 11.14 1.69 5.10
N LEU A 64 12.17 2.54 5.11
CA LEU A 64 13.11 2.64 6.21
C LEU A 64 12.44 3.10 7.50
N ILE A 65 11.51 4.07 7.43
CA ILE A 65 10.70 4.49 8.56
C ILE A 65 9.85 3.31 9.07
N TYR A 66 9.18 2.59 8.18
CA TYR A 66 8.33 1.45 8.54
C TYR A 66 9.12 0.32 9.20
N ILE A 67 10.30 -0.01 8.69
CA ILE A 67 11.22 -0.99 9.29
C ILE A 67 11.68 -0.51 10.67
N GLY A 68 12.08 0.76 10.79
CA GLY A 68 12.49 1.35 12.07
C GLY A 68 11.37 1.28 13.13
N LEU A 69 10.14 1.64 12.76
CA LEU A 69 8.97 1.52 13.61
C LEU A 69 8.67 0.07 13.99
N THR A 70 8.85 -0.87 13.07
CA THR A 70 8.67 -2.31 13.32
C THR A 70 9.67 -2.81 14.36
N ILE A 71 10.95 -2.42 14.27
CA ILE A 71 11.97 -2.80 15.25
C ILE A 71 11.66 -2.19 16.63
N ILE A 72 11.33 -0.89 16.67
CA ILE A 72 10.98 -0.20 17.91
C ILE A 72 9.69 -0.77 18.53
N SER A 73 8.82 -1.39 17.73
CA SER A 73 7.57 -2.00 18.20
C SER A 73 7.75 -3.13 19.23
N ILE A 74 8.97 -3.68 19.32
CA ILE A 74 9.33 -4.72 20.29
C ILE A 74 9.45 -4.16 21.72
N ILE A 75 9.74 -2.86 21.87
CA ILE A 75 9.94 -2.23 23.17
C ILE A 75 8.56 -1.99 23.83
N PRO A 76 8.32 -2.44 25.08
CA PRO A 76 7.06 -2.17 25.79
C PRO A 76 6.75 -0.67 25.89
N PHE A 77 5.46 -0.30 25.87
CA PHE A 77 4.91 1.07 25.84
C PHE A 77 5.26 1.91 24.59
N ILE A 78 6.54 2.01 24.22
CA ILE A 78 6.96 2.68 22.99
C ILE A 78 6.40 1.93 21.77
N GLY A 79 6.35 0.61 21.86
CA GLY A 79 5.89 -0.21 20.75
C GLY A 79 4.43 -0.02 20.42
N PHE A 80 3.58 0.32 21.40
CA PHE A 80 2.19 0.69 21.16
C PHE A 80 2.09 1.96 20.31
N LEU A 81 2.91 2.98 20.60
CA LEU A 81 2.99 4.20 19.80
C LEU A 81 3.50 3.90 18.38
N SER A 82 4.51 3.04 18.25
CA SER A 82 5.01 2.60 16.95
C SER A 82 3.96 1.87 16.12
N SER A 83 3.14 1.01 16.73
CA SER A 83 2.04 0.33 16.05
C SER A 83 0.98 1.31 15.54
N ILE A 84 0.63 2.33 16.33
CA ILE A 84 -0.27 3.41 15.88
C ILE A 84 0.34 4.16 14.70
N ALA A 85 1.62 4.53 14.77
CA ALA A 85 2.30 5.23 13.69
C ALA A 85 2.32 4.39 12.39
N MET A 86 2.61 3.09 12.48
CA MET A 86 2.55 2.18 11.33
C MET A 86 1.14 2.07 10.75
N LEU A 87 0.11 2.00 11.60
CA LEU A 87 -1.28 1.98 11.17
C LEU A 87 -1.65 3.25 10.40
N VAL A 88 -1.29 4.43 10.93
CA VAL A 88 -1.54 5.72 10.28
C VAL A 88 -0.84 5.80 8.93
N ILE A 89 0.43 5.36 8.84
CA ILE A 89 1.17 5.30 7.56
C ILE A 89 0.46 4.37 6.57
N GLY A 90 0.07 3.17 7.01
CA GLY A 90 -0.63 2.20 6.16
C GLY A 90 -1.96 2.75 5.62
N VAL A 91 -2.77 3.35 6.49
CA VAL A 91 -4.05 3.98 6.11
C VAL A 91 -3.83 5.15 5.16
N TYR A 92 -2.83 5.99 5.42
CA TYR A 92 -2.50 7.11 4.55
C TYR A 92 -2.11 6.65 3.14
N PHE A 93 -1.23 5.67 2.99
CA PHE A 93 -0.83 5.19 1.68
C PHE A 93 -1.93 4.40 0.97
N MET A 94 -2.80 3.72 1.71
CA MET A 94 -4.01 3.10 1.15
C MET A 94 -4.97 4.17 0.60
N TYR A 95 -5.21 5.25 1.35
CA TYR A 95 -5.94 6.42 0.85
C TYR A 95 -5.32 6.95 -0.44
N ARG A 96 -4.00 7.12 -0.48
CA ARG A 96 -3.30 7.64 -1.66
C ARG A 96 -3.44 6.71 -2.86
N LEU A 97 -3.35 5.40 -2.67
CA LEU A 97 -3.58 4.43 -3.74
C LEU A 97 -5.00 4.55 -4.31
N PHE A 98 -6.02 4.61 -3.45
CA PHE A 98 -7.40 4.82 -3.89
C PHE A 98 -7.59 6.16 -4.58
N TYR A 99 -7.00 7.23 -4.06
CA TYR A 99 -7.03 8.56 -4.67
C TYR A 99 -6.47 8.52 -6.08
N ARG A 100 -5.34 7.84 -6.31
CA ARG A 100 -4.78 7.70 -7.67
C ARG A 100 -5.65 6.89 -8.63
N TRP A 101 -6.43 5.94 -8.13
CA TRP A 101 -7.38 5.16 -8.95
C TRP A 101 -8.72 5.86 -9.22
N THR A 102 -9.08 6.83 -8.39
CA THR A 102 -10.39 7.51 -8.42
C THR A 102 -10.32 8.94 -8.93
N GLY A 103 -9.22 9.65 -8.66
CA GLY A 103 -9.05 11.08 -8.93
C GLY A 103 -9.78 11.98 -7.93
N GLU A 104 -10.45 11.42 -6.92
CA GLU A 104 -11.34 12.17 -6.04
C GLU A 104 -11.13 11.81 -4.56
N SER A 105 -10.92 12.83 -3.72
CA SER A 105 -10.62 12.66 -2.29
C SER A 105 -11.77 12.05 -1.50
N GLY A 106 -13.02 12.50 -1.72
CA GLY A 106 -14.21 12.00 -1.03
C GLY A 106 -14.42 10.50 -1.29
N THR A 107 -14.35 10.09 -2.55
CA THR A 107 -14.46 8.68 -2.95
C THR A 107 -13.31 7.84 -2.39
N ALA A 108 -12.08 8.34 -2.41
CA ALA A 108 -10.94 7.63 -1.83
C ALA A 108 -11.06 7.41 -0.31
N ILE A 109 -11.55 8.41 0.44
CA ILE A 109 -11.81 8.29 1.88
C ILE A 109 -12.89 7.23 2.13
N LEU A 110 -14.01 7.29 1.39
CA LEU A 110 -15.07 6.30 1.49
C LEU A 110 -14.53 4.88 1.26
N PHE A 111 -13.64 4.70 0.28
CA PHE A 111 -13.07 3.39 -0.05
C PHE A 111 -12.13 2.85 1.03
N VAL A 112 -11.38 3.72 1.72
CA VAL A 112 -10.63 3.33 2.92
C VAL A 112 -11.59 2.87 4.02
N VAL A 113 -12.65 3.63 4.29
CA VAL A 113 -13.66 3.26 5.30
C VAL A 113 -14.31 1.92 4.97
N LEU A 114 -14.75 1.72 3.73
CA LEU A 114 -15.32 0.44 3.27
C LEU A 114 -14.32 -0.70 3.39
N THR A 115 -13.04 -0.46 3.09
CA THR A 115 -11.98 -1.47 3.25
C THR A 115 -11.83 -1.91 4.70
N ILE A 116 -11.87 -0.97 5.65
CA ILE A 116 -11.78 -1.29 7.08
C ILE A 116 -13.02 -2.04 7.55
N LEU A 117 -14.22 -1.55 7.23
CA LEU A 117 -15.49 -2.18 7.65
C LEU A 117 -15.70 -3.57 7.06
N THR A 118 -15.18 -3.82 5.85
CA THR A 118 -15.32 -5.12 5.16
C THR A 118 -14.12 -6.04 5.33
N CYS A 119 -13.19 -5.72 6.24
CA CYS A 119 -11.95 -6.50 6.45
C CYS A 119 -11.19 -6.77 5.14
N SER A 120 -11.02 -5.73 4.33
CA SER A 120 -10.31 -5.70 3.04
C SER A 120 -11.01 -6.34 1.83
N ILE A 121 -12.22 -6.90 1.97
CA ILE A 121 -12.97 -7.48 0.84
C ILE A 121 -13.22 -6.42 -0.24
N PHE A 122 -13.63 -5.20 0.16
CA PHE A 122 -13.83 -4.10 -0.78
C PHE A 122 -12.56 -3.76 -1.56
N TYR A 123 -11.42 -3.63 -0.86
CA TYR A 123 -10.12 -3.38 -1.49
C TYR A 123 -9.76 -4.46 -2.51
N TYR A 124 -10.00 -5.74 -2.20
CA TYR A 124 -9.72 -6.82 -3.13
C TYR A 124 -10.53 -6.73 -4.41
N ILE A 125 -11.85 -6.54 -4.29
CA ILE A 125 -12.73 -6.42 -5.46
C ILE A 125 -12.33 -5.20 -6.30
N TYR A 126 -12.25 -4.03 -5.67
CA TYR A 126 -11.95 -2.79 -6.37
C TYR A 126 -10.53 -2.78 -6.97
N GLY A 127 -9.55 -3.24 -6.21
CA GLY A 127 -8.15 -3.34 -6.65
C GLY A 127 -8.00 -4.29 -7.83
N LEU A 128 -8.65 -5.46 -7.83
CA LEU A 128 -8.63 -6.38 -8.97
C LEU A 128 -9.24 -5.77 -10.25
N ILE A 129 -10.28 -4.94 -10.11
CA ILE A 129 -10.90 -4.22 -11.24
C ILE A 129 -9.95 -3.12 -11.77
N LYS A 130 -9.20 -2.47 -10.89
CA LYS A 130 -8.38 -1.28 -11.23
C LYS A 130 -6.91 -1.57 -11.52
N MET A 131 -6.36 -2.70 -11.10
CA MET A 131 -4.91 -2.98 -11.17
C MET A 131 -4.31 -2.93 -12.58
N LYS A 132 -5.12 -3.11 -13.63
CA LYS A 132 -4.70 -3.01 -15.04
C LYS A 132 -5.06 -1.67 -15.70
N LYS A 133 -5.59 -0.71 -14.94
CA LYS A 133 -5.94 0.62 -15.42
C LYS A 133 -4.89 1.64 -14.96
N PRO A 134 -4.51 2.60 -15.83
CA PRO A 134 -3.65 3.68 -15.41
C PRO A 134 -4.33 4.52 -14.34
N PHE A 135 -3.53 5.17 -13.51
CA PHE A 135 -4.00 6.17 -12.56
C PHE A 135 -4.62 7.36 -13.28
N VAL A 136 -5.60 7.99 -12.63
CA VAL A 136 -6.45 9.03 -13.22
C VAL A 136 -5.72 10.38 -13.38
N VAL A 137 -4.52 10.48 -12.79
CA VAL A 137 -3.69 11.69 -12.64
C VAL A 137 -4.23 12.63 -11.58
#